data_AF-A0A1G6HSB3-F1
#
_entry.id   AF-A0A1G6HSB3-F1
#
_cell.length_a   1.000
_cell.length_b   1.000
_cell.length_c   1.000
_cell.angle_alpha   90.00
_cell.angle_beta   90.00
_cell.angle_gamma   90.00
#
_symmetry.space_group_name_H-M   'P 1'
#
loop_
_entity.id
_entity.type
_entity.pdbx_description
1 polymer ?
#
loop_
_entity_poly.entity_id
_entity_poly.type
_entity_poly.pdbx_seq_one_letter_code
_entity_poly.pdbx_strand_id
1 'polypeptide(L)'
;MAVKICTIIGVRPQFVKVAVLSPIIRKEHTEILIHTGQHYDANMSAVFFQELGLPKPNYTLKPSDSASAEMENIPILADKLHLSNVDWLICNTDSKGIDSMVHQLISIIQRENVDVVLIYGKRLISYCLDT
;
A
#
# COMPACT_ATOMS: atom_id res chain seq x y z
N MET A 1 13.85 5.76 -16.76
CA MET A 1 13.65 4.30 -16.63
C MET A 1 12.31 4.08 -15.94
N ALA A 2 11.55 3.04 -16.31
CA ALA A 2 10.31 2.71 -15.62
C ALA A 2 10.65 2.16 -14.23
N VAL A 3 10.01 2.69 -13.19
CA VAL A 3 10.22 2.26 -11.80
C VAL A 3 9.07 1.38 -11.31
N LYS A 4 9.32 0.64 -10.24
CA LYS A 4 8.35 -0.19 -9.53
C LYS A 4 7.93 0.51 -8.25
N ILE A 5 6.64 0.81 -8.14
CA ILE A 5 6.04 1.55 -7.02
C ILE A 5 5.11 0.62 -6.25
N CYS A 6 5.25 0.58 -4.93
CA CYS A 6 4.30 -0.08 -4.03
C CYS A 6 3.39 0.98 -3.40
N THR A 7 2.08 0.88 -3.62
CA THR A 7 1.07 1.78 -3.04
C THR A 7 0.24 1.02 -2.01
N ILE A 8 0.19 1.52 -0.76
CA ILE A 8 -0.60 0.92 0.32
C ILE A 8 -1.79 1.82 0.67
N ILE A 9 -2.98 1.22 0.73
CA ILE A 9 -4.23 1.88 1.15
C ILE A 9 -5.02 1.03 2.13
N GLY A 10 -5.81 1.67 2.99
CA GLY A 10 -6.67 1.02 3.97
C GLY A 10 -8.02 1.70 4.20
N VAL A 11 -8.10 3.03 4.20
CA VAL A 11 -9.36 3.73 4.52
C VAL A 11 -9.90 4.60 3.38
N ARG A 12 -11.19 4.96 3.45
CA ARG A 12 -11.95 5.59 2.35
C ARG A 12 -11.29 6.84 1.73
N PRO A 13 -10.76 7.82 2.49
CA PRO A 13 -10.08 8.97 1.89
C PRO A 13 -8.91 8.59 0.97
N GLN A 14 -8.31 7.42 1.19
CA GLN A 14 -7.14 6.95 0.47
C GLN A 14 -7.51 6.37 -0.90
N PHE A 15 -8.67 5.73 -1.02
CA PHE A 15 -9.21 5.28 -2.32
C PHE A 15 -9.36 6.44 -3.30
N VAL A 16 -9.91 7.57 -2.84
CA VAL A 16 -10.07 8.77 -3.68
C VAL A 16 -8.72 9.30 -4.16
N LYS A 17 -7.69 9.30 -3.31
CA LYS A 17 -6.33 9.74 -3.69
C LYS A 17 -5.71 8.79 -4.71
N VAL A 18 -5.81 7.49 -4.49
CA VAL A 18 -5.25 6.48 -5.39
C VAL A 18 -6.01 6.43 -6.72
N ALA A 19 -7.31 6.73 -6.75
CA ALA A 19 -8.08 6.83 -7.99
C ALA A 19 -7.53 7.88 -8.95
N VAL A 20 -6.90 8.93 -8.41
CA VAL A 20 -6.23 9.97 -9.20
C VAL A 20 -4.79 9.57 -9.53
N LEU A 21 -4.04 9.03 -8.55
CA LEU A 21 -2.60 8.74 -8.71
C LEU A 21 -2.31 7.47 -9.52
N SER A 22 -3.01 6.37 -9.25
CA SER A 22 -2.74 5.05 -9.83
C SER A 22 -2.79 5.05 -11.37
N PRO A 23 -3.81 5.67 -12.03
CA PRO A 23 -3.83 5.73 -13.50
C PRO A 23 -2.68 6.53 -14.10
N ILE A 24 -2.12 7.50 -13.36
CA ILE A 24 -0.99 8.30 -13.81
C ILE A 24 0.30 7.50 -13.67
N ILE A 25 0.51 6.87 -12.51
CA ILE A 25 1.66 6.01 -12.23
C ILE A 25 1.75 4.89 -13.27
N ARG A 26 0.63 4.19 -13.52
CA ARG A 26 0.58 3.01 -14.40
C ARG A 26 0.80 3.30 -15.89
N LYS A 27 0.86 4.58 -16.31
CA LYS A 27 1.22 4.94 -17.70
C LYS A 27 2.69 4.68 -18.00
N GLU A 28 3.55 4.94 -17.02
CA GLU A 28 5.02 4.96 -17.22
C GLU A 28 5.75 4.00 -16.26
N HIS A 29 5.06 3.52 -15.22
CA HIS A 29 5.64 2.75 -14.11
C HIS A 29 4.80 1.53 -13.76
N THR A 30 5.41 0.57 -13.06
CA THR A 30 4.71 -0.60 -12.53
C THR A 30 4.20 -0.30 -11.13
N GLU A 31 2.91 -0.44 -10.87
CA GLU A 31 2.34 -0.26 -9.54
C GLU A 31 1.88 -1.60 -8.94
N ILE A 32 2.37 -1.91 -7.75
CA ILE A 32 1.80 -2.91 -6.85
C ILE A 32 0.86 -2.19 -5.88
N LEU A 33 -0.44 -2.45 -5.98
CA LEU A 33 -1.44 -1.89 -5.08
C LEU A 33 -1.79 -2.90 -3.98
N ILE A 34 -1.55 -2.52 -2.72
CA ILE A 34 -1.87 -3.33 -1.55
C ILE A 34 -3.00 -2.65 -0.76
N HIS A 35 -4.07 -3.38 -0.50
CA HIS A 35 -5.14 -2.96 0.40
C HIS A 35 -4.91 -3.56 1.79
N THR A 36 -5.02 -2.81 2.88
CA THR A 36 -4.73 -3.32 4.23
C THR A 36 -5.82 -4.23 4.78
N GLY A 37 -7.02 -4.21 4.18
CA GLY A 37 -8.21 -4.89 4.70
C GLY A 37 -8.68 -4.34 6.05
N GLN A 38 -8.06 -3.27 6.54
CA GLN A 38 -8.46 -2.58 7.75
C GLN A 38 -9.58 -1.61 7.40
N HIS A 39 -10.72 -1.75 8.09
CA HIS A 39 -11.96 -1.00 7.86
C HIS A 39 -12.67 -1.33 6.54
N TYR A 40 -14.00 -1.44 6.67
CA TYR A 40 -14.99 -1.87 5.66
C TYR A 40 -15.08 -3.38 5.45
N ASP A 41 -16.31 -3.86 5.25
CA ASP A 41 -16.53 -5.22 4.78
C ASP A 41 -16.01 -5.35 3.33
N ALA A 42 -15.72 -6.59 2.91
CA ALA A 42 -15.16 -6.87 1.58
C ALA A 42 -16.06 -6.36 0.43
N ASN A 43 -17.37 -6.25 0.65
CA ASN A 43 -18.32 -5.77 -0.36
C ASN A 43 -18.17 -4.26 -0.58
N MET A 44 -18.01 -3.48 0.49
CA MET A 44 -17.84 -2.03 0.42
C MET A 44 -16.52 -1.67 -0.29
N SER A 45 -15.40 -2.33 0.03
CA SER A 45 -14.15 -2.07 -0.67
C SER A 45 -14.25 -2.39 -2.15
N ALA A 46 -14.91 -3.49 -2.52
CA ALA A 46 -15.12 -3.87 -3.92
C ALA A 46 -15.91 -2.80 -4.71
N VAL A 47 -16.96 -2.23 -4.09
CA VAL A 47 -17.72 -1.12 -4.69
C VAL A 47 -16.82 0.09 -4.94
N PHE A 48 -15.96 0.47 -3.99
CA PHE A 48 -15.06 1.60 -4.21
C PHE A 48 -14.06 1.37 -5.35
N PHE A 49 -13.50 0.16 -5.45
CA PHE A 49 -12.62 -0.17 -6.58
C PHE A 49 -13.34 -0.02 -7.91
N GLN A 50 -14.58 -0.51 -7.99
CA GLN A 50 -15.40 -0.42 -9.19
C GLN A 50 -15.80 1.02 -9.54
N GLU A 51 -16.42 1.73 -8.60
CA GLU A 51 -16.96 3.09 -8.82
C GLU A 51 -15.87 4.12 -9.13
N LEU A 52 -14.68 3.93 -8.57
CA LEU A 52 -13.55 4.83 -8.81
C LEU A 52 -12.67 4.40 -10.00
N GLY A 53 -13.04 3.34 -10.71
CA GLY A 53 -12.26 2.82 -11.84
C GLY A 53 -10.85 2.37 -11.46
N LEU A 54 -10.67 1.94 -10.21
CA LEU A 54 -9.39 1.48 -9.70
C LEU A 54 -9.14 0.02 -10.09
N PRO A 55 -7.87 -0.35 -10.35
CA PRO A 55 -7.53 -1.75 -10.51
C PRO A 55 -7.78 -2.50 -9.20
N LYS A 56 -8.12 -3.79 -9.30
CA LYS A 56 -8.13 -4.66 -8.13
C LYS A 56 -6.77 -4.62 -7.45
N PRO A 57 -6.72 -4.63 -6.10
CA PRO A 57 -5.44 -4.66 -5.41
C PRO A 57 -4.71 -5.94 -5.76
N ASN A 58 -3.39 -5.85 -5.97
CA ASN A 58 -2.52 -7.00 -6.14
C ASN A 58 -2.56 -7.91 -4.92
N TYR A 59 -2.82 -7.33 -3.74
CA TYR A 59 -3.00 -8.07 -2.52
C TYR A 59 -3.89 -7.33 -1.52
N THR A 60 -4.67 -8.07 -0.73
CA THR A 60 -5.42 -7.53 0.40
C THR A 60 -4.95 -8.19 1.69
N LEU A 61 -4.33 -7.41 2.59
CA LEU A 61 -3.95 -7.86 3.92
C LEU A 61 -5.23 -8.19 4.72
N LYS A 62 -5.19 -9.26 5.51
CA LYS A 62 -6.27 -9.60 6.44
C LYS A 62 -5.86 -9.13 7.84
N PRO A 63 -6.69 -8.36 8.55
CA PRO A 63 -6.42 -8.04 9.95
C PRO A 63 -6.34 -9.33 10.79
N SER A 64 -5.36 -9.38 11.70
CA SER A 64 -5.12 -10.50 12.63
C SER A 64 -6.28 -10.79 13.59
N ASP A 65 -7.22 -9.85 13.73
CA ASP A 65 -8.34 -9.94 14.69
C ASP A 65 -9.55 -10.73 14.16
N SER A 66 -9.51 -11.20 12.92
CA SER A 66 -10.54 -12.11 12.41
C SER A 66 -10.19 -13.55 12.77
N ALA A 67 -11.06 -14.22 13.53
CA ALA A 67 -10.87 -15.59 14.06
C ALA A 67 -10.66 -16.69 12.99
N SER A 68 -10.62 -16.33 11.70
CA SER A 68 -10.44 -17.22 10.54
C SER A 68 -9.41 -16.68 9.53
N ALA A 69 -8.69 -15.59 9.83
CA ALA A 69 -7.61 -15.14 8.96
C ALA A 69 -6.42 -16.10 9.08
N GLU A 70 -6.18 -16.85 8.00
CA GLU A 70 -4.83 -17.30 7.69
C GLU A 70 -3.93 -16.05 7.71
N MET A 71 -3.15 -15.93 8.78
CA MET A 71 -2.28 -14.80 9.04
C MET A 71 -1.10 -14.91 8.08
N GLU A 72 -1.27 -14.47 6.83
CA GLU A 72 -0.15 -14.42 5.88
C GLU A 72 0.84 -13.37 6.41
N ASN A 73 1.98 -13.86 6.91
CA ASN A 73 2.98 -13.04 7.59
C ASN A 73 3.59 -12.03 6.59
N ILE A 74 3.78 -10.78 7.02
CA ILE A 74 4.24 -9.69 6.14
C ILE A 74 5.54 -10.03 5.37
N PRO A 75 6.55 -10.74 5.94
CA PRO A 75 7.72 -11.18 5.19
C PRO A 75 7.39 -12.13 4.02
N ILE A 76 6.46 -13.07 4.22
CA ILE A 76 6.03 -14.01 3.16
C ILE A 76 5.35 -13.24 2.03
N LEU A 77 4.51 -12.26 2.39
CA LEU A 77 3.89 -11.39 1.41
C LEU A 77 4.92 -10.57 0.63
N ALA A 78 5.91 -10.02 1.33
CA ALA A 78 6.93 -9.20 0.71
C ALA A 78 7.74 -9.97 -0.32
N ASP A 79 8.09 -11.24 -0.03
CA ASP A 79 8.76 -12.12 -0.97
C ASP A 79 7.86 -12.44 -2.18
N LYS A 80 6.58 -12.78 -1.92
CA LYS A 80 5.59 -13.12 -2.95
C LYS A 80 5.31 -11.98 -3.92
N LEU A 81 5.31 -10.74 -3.43
CA LEU A 81 5.12 -9.53 -4.25
C LEU A 81 6.45 -8.96 -4.80
N HIS A 82 7.58 -9.58 -4.47
CA HIS A 82 8.91 -9.10 -4.79
C HIS A 82 9.09 -7.63 -4.38
N LEU A 83 8.73 -7.30 -3.13
CA LEU A 83 8.81 -5.95 -2.57
C LEU A 83 10.25 -5.49 -2.36
N SER A 84 11.20 -6.41 -2.30
CA SER A 84 12.65 -6.12 -2.29
C SER A 84 13.17 -5.43 -3.55
N ASN A 85 12.40 -5.44 -4.64
CA ASN A 85 12.74 -4.80 -5.92
C ASN A 85 11.89 -3.55 -6.20
N VAL A 86 11.28 -2.96 -5.16
CA VAL A 86 10.46 -1.75 -5.29
C VAL A 86 11.36 -0.53 -5.14
N ASP A 87 11.25 0.42 -6.07
CA ASP A 87 12.01 1.66 -6.04
C ASP A 87 11.35 2.72 -5.15
N TRP A 88 10.00 2.72 -5.07
CA TRP A 88 9.22 3.71 -4.32
C TRP A 88 8.11 3.07 -3.49
N LEU A 89 7.97 3.49 -2.23
CA LEU A 89 6.85 3.11 -1.37
C LEU A 89 5.95 4.32 -1.08
N ILE A 90 4.68 4.25 -1.49
CA ILE A 90 3.66 5.25 -1.21
C ILE A 90 2.68 4.70 -0.16
N CYS A 91 2.66 5.33 1.02
CA CYS A 91 1.72 4.96 2.08
C CYS A 91 0.78 6.13 2.37
N ASN A 92 -0.52 5.92 2.19
CA ASN A 92 -1.51 6.85 2.71
C ASN A 92 -1.85 6.45 4.15
N THR A 93 -1.67 7.35 5.12
CA THR A 93 -2.03 7.12 6.53
C THR A 93 -2.86 8.27 7.06
N ASP A 94 -3.86 7.98 7.87
CA ASP A 94 -4.66 8.96 8.61
C ASP A 94 -5.02 8.45 10.02
N SER A 95 -4.49 7.28 10.41
CA SER A 95 -4.75 6.62 11.69
C SER A 95 -3.57 5.75 12.13
N LYS A 96 -3.45 5.56 13.45
CA LYS A 96 -2.35 4.81 14.11
C LYS A 96 -2.19 3.35 13.62
N GLY A 97 -3.21 2.77 12.98
CA GLY A 97 -3.22 1.36 12.57
C GLY A 97 -2.37 1.06 11.33
N ILE A 98 -2.30 2.01 10.40
CA ILE A 98 -1.44 1.90 9.20
C ILE A 98 0.03 2.06 9.59
N ASP A 99 0.33 2.87 10.61
CA ASP A 99 1.71 3.18 11.00
C ASP A 99 2.51 1.91 11.39
N SER A 100 1.97 1.01 12.21
CA SER A 100 2.70 -0.22 12.59
C SER A 100 2.96 -1.17 11.42
N MET A 101 2.02 -1.28 10.48
CA MET A 101 2.18 -2.12 9.28
C MET A 101 3.13 -1.49 8.28
N VAL A 102 3.08 -0.17 8.12
CA VAL A 102 4.03 0.60 7.30
C VAL A 102 5.43 0.47 7.88
N HIS A 103 5.61 0.55 9.20
CA HIS A 103 6.91 0.31 9.84
C HIS A 103 7.43 -1.11 9.58
N GLN A 104 6.57 -2.14 9.65
CA GLN A 104 6.97 -3.51 9.31
C GLN A 104 7.32 -3.66 7.83
N LEU A 105 6.53 -3.10 6.92
CA LEU A 105 6.80 -3.14 5.49
C LEU A 105 8.09 -2.38 5.13
N ILE A 106 8.30 -1.21 5.72
CA ILE A 106 9.57 -0.46 5.60
C ILE A 106 10.73 -1.33 6.11
N SER A 107 10.58 -2.00 7.26
CA SER A 107 11.63 -2.86 7.81
C SER A 107 11.95 -4.08 6.93
N ILE A 108 10.97 -4.56 6.16
CA ILE A 108 11.16 -5.69 5.24
C ILE A 108 11.72 -5.23 3.89
N ILE A 109 11.33 -4.02 3.46
CA ILE A 109 11.85 -3.36 2.26
C ILE A 109 13.26 -2.77 2.53
N GLN A 110 13.83 -2.96 3.73
CA GLN A 110 15.23 -2.61 4.05
C GLN A 110 16.23 -3.39 3.19
N ARG A 111 16.48 -2.90 1.98
CA ARG A 111 17.74 -2.96 1.25
C ARG A 111 17.85 -1.71 0.38
N GLU A 112 18.63 -0.76 0.88
CA GLU A 112 19.34 0.33 0.20
C GLU A 112 18.66 0.94 -1.06
N ASN A 113 18.18 2.19 -0.92
CA ASN A 113 17.56 3.06 -1.93
C ASN A 113 16.07 2.85 -2.25
N VAL A 114 15.21 2.72 -1.24
CA VAL A 114 13.76 2.88 -1.44
C VAL A 114 13.32 4.25 -0.96
N ASP A 115 12.82 5.06 -1.88
CA ASP A 115 12.21 6.35 -1.57
C ASP A 115 10.83 6.14 -0.97
N VAL A 116 10.61 6.68 0.24
CA VAL A 116 9.33 6.55 0.94
C VAL A 116 8.57 7.87 0.94
N VAL A 117 7.33 7.80 0.47
CA VAL A 117 6.38 8.91 0.47
C VAL A 117 5.21 8.55 1.39
N LEU A 118 5.14 9.24 2.52
CA LEU A 118 4.00 9.18 3.44
C LEU A 118 3.04 10.34 3.15
N ILE A 119 1.77 10.01 2.94
CA ILE A 119 0.71 10.99 2.77
C ILE A 119 -0.18 10.94 4.01
N TYR A 120 0.04 11.89 4.94
CA TYR A 120 -0.74 12.01 6.18
C TYR A 120 -1.81 13.09 6.08
N GLY A 121 -3.08 12.70 5.93
CA GLY A 121 -4.18 13.65 5.74
C GLY A 121 -3.95 14.56 4.52
N LYS A 122 -3.69 15.86 4.75
CA LYS A 122 -3.32 16.84 3.69
C LYS A 122 -1.81 17.11 3.60
N ARG A 123 -0.99 16.44 4.41
CA ARG A 123 0.47 16.62 4.46
C ARG A 123 1.16 15.55 3.64
N LEU A 124 2.15 15.97 2.87
CA LEU A 124 3.10 15.10 2.21
C LEU A 124 4.38 15.10 3.05
N ILE A 125 4.85 13.92 3.43
CA ILE A 125 6.12 13.74 4.12
C ILE A 125 6.92 12.75 3.25
N SER A 126 7.98 13.23 2.64
CA SER A 126 8.91 12.40 1.87
C SER A 126 10.20 12.27 2.66
N TYR A 127 10.74 11.07 2.74
CA TYR A 127 12.09 10.85 3.23
C TYR A 127 12.77 9.76 2.39
N CYS A 128 13.99 10.03 1.98
CA CYS A 128 14.90 8.99 1.50
C CYS A 128 15.47 8.31 2.75
N LEU A 129 15.28 7.01 2.88
CA LEU A 129 15.95 6.25 3.94
C LEU A 129 17.38 5.98 3.47
N ASP A 130 18.26 6.94 3.73
CA ASP A 130 19.70 6.71 3.65
C ASP A 130 20.08 5.85 4.87
N THR A 131 20.37 4.57 4.63
CA THR A 131 21.07 3.72 5.61
C THR A 131 22.57 3.89 5.51
#